data_AF-A0A371EXP5-F1
#
_entry.id   AF-A0A371EXP5-F1
#
_cell.length_a   1.000
_cell.length_b   1.000
_cell.length_c   1.000
_cell.angle_alpha   90.00
_cell.angle_beta   90.00
_cell.angle_gamma   90.00
#
_symmetry.space_group_name_H-M   'P 1'
#
loop_
_entity.id
_entity.type
_entity.pdbx_description
1 polymer ?
#
loop_
_entity_poly.entity_id
_entity_poly.type
_entity_poly.pdbx_seq_one_letter_code
_entity_poly.pdbx_strand_id
1 'polypeptide(L)'
;MNWLATLPPRSIRSFSDLATSFASQFVTNKMKRLEIANIFDIRQNKGEPLKSYLARFNNTTVKVNNPDQKFFVKAFQKGLRAGQFSDSLALRKPPSMEEIRTRVEKHIEVKEDQADRLEAER
;
A
#
# COMPACT_ATOMS: atom_id res chain seq x y z
N MET A 1 -6.16 -16.58 12.07
CA MET A 1 -7.45 -16.30 12.73
C MET A 1 -7.39 -16.87 14.15
N ASN A 2 -6.87 -16.10 15.10
CA ASN A 2 -6.85 -16.48 16.53
C ASN A 2 -7.67 -15.50 17.39
N TRP A 3 -8.70 -14.87 16.82
CA TRP A 3 -9.50 -13.85 17.52
C TRP A 3 -10.15 -14.40 18.80
N LEU A 4 -10.54 -15.68 18.79
CA LEU A 4 -11.11 -16.35 19.96
C LEU A 4 -10.09 -16.44 21.11
N ALA A 5 -8.80 -16.60 20.79
CA ALA A 5 -7.70 -16.62 21.78
C ALA A 5 -7.31 -15.22 22.28
N THR A 6 -7.77 -14.16 21.62
CA THR A 6 -7.56 -12.77 22.08
C THR A 6 -8.64 -12.28 23.04
N LEU A 7 -9.68 -13.08 23.29
CA LEU A 7 -10.76 -12.70 24.17
C LEU A 7 -10.35 -12.83 25.65
N PRO A 8 -10.79 -11.91 26.53
CA PRO A 8 -10.59 -12.05 27.96
C PRO A 8 -11.19 -13.35 28.50
N PRO A 9 -10.61 -13.95 29.56
CA PRO A 9 -11.21 -15.11 30.21
C PRO A 9 -12.65 -14.84 30.65
N ARG A 10 -13.54 -15.82 30.49
CA ARG A 10 -14.97 -15.75 30.89
C ARG A 10 -15.80 -14.66 30.18
N SER A 11 -15.33 -14.18 29.03
CA SER A 11 -16.03 -13.23 28.15
C SER A 11 -17.17 -13.85 27.35
N ILE A 12 -17.07 -15.14 27.02
CA ILE A 12 -18.14 -15.92 26.39
C ILE A 12 -18.76 -16.80 27.46
N ARG A 13 -20.02 -16.53 27.84
CA ARG A 13 -20.76 -17.29 28.85
C ARG A 13 -21.94 -18.06 28.24
N SER A 14 -22.31 -17.72 27.02
CA SER A 14 -23.38 -18.34 26.25
C SER A 14 -23.03 -18.42 24.77
N PHE A 15 -23.82 -19.21 24.04
CA PHE A 15 -23.75 -19.22 22.58
C PHE A 15 -24.06 -17.83 21.98
N SER A 16 -24.94 -17.06 22.60
CA SER A 16 -25.27 -15.69 22.17
C SER A 16 -24.06 -14.76 22.23
N ASP A 17 -23.24 -14.86 23.29
CA ASP A 17 -22.02 -14.06 23.44
C ASP A 17 -20.98 -14.42 22.37
N LEU A 18 -20.84 -15.72 22.08
CA LEU A 18 -19.98 -16.21 21.02
C LEU A 18 -20.45 -15.69 19.64
N ALA A 19 -21.73 -15.82 19.34
CA ALA A 19 -22.31 -15.38 18.07
C ALA A 19 -22.14 -13.87 17.86
N THR A 20 -22.36 -13.08 18.91
CA THR A 20 -22.16 -11.62 18.89
C THR A 20 -20.69 -11.25 18.65
N SER A 21 -19.78 -11.90 19.37
CA SER A 21 -18.35 -11.65 19.22
C SER A 21 -17.83 -12.06 17.85
N PHE A 22 -18.29 -13.22 17.34
CA PHE A 22 -17.98 -13.68 15.99
C PHE A 22 -18.51 -12.70 14.93
N ALA A 23 -19.76 -12.25 15.05
CA ALA A 23 -20.34 -11.30 14.12
C ALA A 23 -19.54 -9.98 14.06
N SER A 24 -19.16 -9.45 15.22
CA SER A 24 -18.33 -8.23 15.31
C SER A 24 -16.96 -8.43 14.64
N GLN A 25 -16.30 -9.55 14.89
CA GLN A 25 -15.01 -9.88 14.26
C GLN A 25 -15.16 -10.12 12.76
N PHE A 26 -16.25 -10.73 12.32
CA PHE A 26 -16.54 -10.96 10.92
C PHE A 26 -16.74 -9.63 10.18
N VAL A 27 -17.55 -8.71 10.72
CA VAL A 27 -17.75 -7.38 10.14
C VAL A 27 -16.42 -6.62 10.07
N THR A 28 -15.63 -6.64 11.14
CA THR A 28 -14.31 -6.00 11.18
C THR A 28 -13.36 -6.58 10.13
N ASN A 29 -13.27 -7.90 10.01
CA ASN A 29 -12.41 -8.55 9.02
C ASN A 29 -12.91 -8.31 7.59
N LYS A 30 -14.22 -8.25 7.37
CA LYS A 30 -14.80 -7.90 6.07
C LYS A 30 -14.43 -6.47 5.67
N MET A 31 -14.52 -5.51 6.60
CA MET A 31 -14.09 -4.12 6.37
C MET A 31 -12.61 -4.05 6.01
N LYS A 32 -11.73 -4.69 6.79
CA LYS A 32 -10.28 -4.77 6.49
C LYS A 32 -10.00 -5.34 5.09
N ARG A 33 -10.71 -6.40 4.69
CA ARG A 33 -10.58 -6.99 3.34
C ARG A 33 -11.01 -6.04 2.24
N LEU A 34 -12.08 -5.26 2.46
CA LEU A 34 -12.56 -4.27 1.51
C LEU A 34 -11.54 -3.12 1.36
N GLU A 35 -10.99 -2.62 2.47
CA GLU A 35 -9.92 -1.61 2.43
C GLU A 35 -8.68 -2.12 1.68
N ILE A 36 -8.29 -3.37 1.91
CA ILE A 36 -7.21 -4.06 1.19
C ILE A 36 -7.48 -4.12 -0.32
N ALA A 37 -8.69 -4.50 -0.73
CA ALA A 37 -9.08 -4.54 -2.14
C ALA A 37 -8.97 -3.15 -2.78
N ASN A 38 -9.51 -2.12 -2.10
CA ASN A 38 -9.47 -0.74 -2.57
C ASN A 38 -8.04 -0.23 -2.80
N ILE A 39 -7.06 -0.61 -1.97
CA ILE A 39 -5.66 -0.20 -2.16
C ILE A 39 -5.06 -0.82 -3.43
N PHE A 40 -5.39 -2.07 -3.75
CA PHE A 40 -4.92 -2.73 -4.99
C PHE A 40 -5.58 -2.18 -6.26
N ASP A 41 -6.67 -1.43 -6.12
CA ASP A 41 -7.33 -0.74 -7.23
C ASP A 41 -6.69 0.62 -7.53
N ILE A 42 -5.79 1.11 -6.67
CA ILE A 42 -5.02 2.33 -6.93
C ILE A 42 -3.96 2.02 -7.99
N ARG A 43 -4.27 2.34 -9.24
CA ARG A 43 -3.34 2.23 -10.38
C ARG A 43 -2.79 3.58 -10.80
N GLN A 44 -1.57 3.57 -11.31
CA GLN A 44 -0.95 4.71 -11.97
C GLN A 44 -1.62 4.90 -13.32
N ASN A 45 -2.19 6.09 -13.54
CA ASN A 45 -2.91 6.41 -14.76
C ASN A 45 -1.95 6.65 -15.94
N LYS A 46 -2.47 6.58 -17.17
CA LYS A 46 -1.67 6.91 -18.36
C LYS A 46 -1.27 8.39 -18.31
N GLY A 47 0.02 8.67 -18.49
CA GLY A 47 0.55 10.05 -18.44
C GLY A 47 0.66 10.63 -17.03
N GLU A 48 0.30 9.88 -15.98
CA GLU A 48 0.43 10.36 -14.61
C GLU A 48 1.90 10.33 -14.14
N PRO A 49 2.45 11.46 -13.68
CA PRO A 49 3.77 11.51 -13.09
C PRO A 49 3.87 10.62 -11.84
N LEU A 50 5.03 9.98 -11.66
CA LEU A 50 5.28 9.08 -10.53
C LEU A 50 5.05 9.76 -9.17
N LYS A 51 5.41 11.05 -9.05
CA LYS A 51 5.17 11.88 -7.86
C LYS A 51 3.69 12.01 -7.53
N SER A 52 2.85 12.25 -8.53
CA SER A 52 1.40 12.38 -8.37
C SER A 52 0.74 11.05 -7.98
N TYR A 53 1.18 9.95 -8.59
CA TYR A 53 0.74 8.61 -8.21
C TYR A 53 1.10 8.28 -6.77
N LEU A 54 2.34 8.54 -6.35
CA LEU A 54 2.79 8.34 -4.97
C LEU A 54 1.98 9.16 -3.97
N ALA A 55 1.67 10.42 -4.27
CA ALA A 55 0.86 11.28 -3.42
C ALA A 55 -0.57 10.73 -3.25
N ARG A 56 -1.21 10.32 -4.36
CA ARG A 56 -2.54 9.67 -4.33
C ARG A 56 -2.52 8.39 -3.50
N PHE A 57 -1.55 7.52 -3.75
CA PHE A 57 -1.40 6.26 -3.03
C PHE A 57 -1.25 6.51 -1.52
N ASN A 58 -0.35 7.40 -1.11
CA ASN A 58 -0.13 7.73 0.29
C ASN A 58 -1.41 8.25 0.97
N ASN A 59 -2.14 9.17 0.34
CA ASN A 59 -3.38 9.74 0.88
C ASN A 59 -4.47 8.68 1.11
N THR A 60 -4.59 7.69 0.21
CA THR A 60 -5.53 6.59 0.41
C THR A 60 -5.05 5.63 1.51
N THR A 61 -3.75 5.37 1.61
CA THR A 61 -3.21 4.43 2.62
C THR A 61 -3.17 4.96 4.04
N VAL A 62 -3.05 6.28 4.25
CA VAL A 62 -3.10 6.90 5.60
C VAL A 62 -4.41 6.58 6.33
N LYS A 63 -5.49 6.32 5.57
CA LYS A 63 -6.82 6.02 6.12
C LYS A 63 -7.00 4.56 6.53
N VAL A 64 -6.06 3.68 6.17
CA VAL A 64 -6.19 2.23 6.37
C VAL A 64 -5.34 1.80 7.55
N ASN A 65 -5.99 1.31 8.60
CA ASN A 65 -5.33 0.80 9.80
C ASN A 65 -4.86 -0.66 9.60
N ASN A 66 -3.87 -0.86 8.72
CA ASN A 66 -3.29 -2.18 8.43
C ASN A 66 -1.90 -2.33 9.08
N PRO A 67 -1.68 -3.34 9.95
CA PRO A 67 -0.39 -3.56 10.59
C PRO A 67 0.70 -4.15 9.68
N ASP A 68 0.36 -4.68 8.50
CA ASP A 68 1.35 -5.26 7.58
C ASP A 68 1.86 -4.25 6.55
N GLN A 69 2.98 -3.59 6.84
CA GLN A 69 3.58 -2.61 5.92
C GLN A 69 4.01 -3.21 4.57
N LYS A 70 4.29 -4.53 4.51
CA LYS A 70 4.66 -5.22 3.26
C LYS A 70 3.50 -5.27 2.27
N PHE A 71 2.27 -5.20 2.79
CA PHE A 71 1.07 -5.13 1.97
C PHE A 71 1.08 -3.87 1.08
N PHE A 72 1.39 -2.71 1.66
CA PHE A 72 1.42 -1.44 0.93
C PHE A 72 2.51 -1.43 -0.15
N VAL A 73 3.69 -1.97 0.17
CA VAL A 73 4.77 -2.13 -0.82
C VAL A 73 4.29 -2.94 -2.03
N LYS A 74 3.66 -4.09 -1.78
CA LYS A 74 3.16 -4.97 -2.86
C LYS A 74 2.07 -4.29 -3.67
N ALA A 75 1.14 -3.59 -3.02
CA ALA A 75 0.07 -2.90 -3.71
C ALA A 75 0.60 -1.73 -4.56
N PHE A 76 1.52 -0.94 -4.01
CA PHE A 76 2.19 0.13 -4.76
C PHE A 76 2.89 -0.40 -6.01
N GLN A 77 3.68 -1.46 -5.88
CA GLN A 77 4.38 -2.12 -6.99
C GLN A 77 3.41 -2.64 -8.05
N LYS A 78 2.31 -3.29 -7.65
CA LYS A 78 1.29 -3.75 -8.59
C LYS A 78 0.57 -2.61 -9.29
N GLY A 79 0.43 -1.47 -8.63
CA GLY A 79 -0.27 -0.32 -9.19
C GLY A 79 0.54 0.50 -10.18
N LEU A 80 1.87 0.34 -10.20
CA LEU A 80 2.74 1.02 -11.16
C LEU A 80 2.49 0.55 -12.60
N ARG A 81 2.67 1.47 -13.54
CA ARG A 81 2.81 1.12 -14.96
C ARG A 81 4.21 0.58 -15.22
N ALA A 82 4.32 -0.28 -16.23
CA ALA A 82 5.60 -0.78 -16.70
C ALA A 82 6.52 0.38 -17.14
N GLY A 83 7.79 0.31 -16.73
CA GLY A 83 8.84 1.25 -17.09
C GLY A 83 10.03 1.15 -16.13
N GLN A 84 11.07 1.96 -16.38
CA GLN A 84 12.34 1.90 -15.65
C GLN A 84 12.19 1.86 -14.12
N PHE A 85 11.26 2.65 -13.57
CA PHE A 85 11.04 2.67 -12.12
C PHE A 85 10.42 1.36 -11.61
N SER A 86 9.39 0.81 -12.28
CA SER A 86 8.80 -0.48 -11.88
C SER A 86 9.81 -1.60 -11.96
N ASP A 87 10.66 -1.58 -12.99
CA ASP A 87 11.69 -2.59 -13.21
C ASP A 87 12.76 -2.53 -12.11
N SER A 88 13.17 -1.32 -11.72
CA SER A 88 14.10 -1.11 -10.59
C SER A 88 13.58 -1.69 -9.27
N LEU A 89 12.27 -1.58 -9.02
CA LEU A 89 11.63 -2.12 -7.81
C LEU A 89 11.48 -3.64 -7.86
N ALA A 90 11.32 -4.23 -9.05
CA ALA A 90 11.30 -5.67 -9.25
C ALA A 90 12.69 -6.28 -9.03
N LEU A 91 13.73 -5.64 -9.55
CA LEU A 91 15.13 -6.06 -9.39
C LEU A 91 15.58 -5.99 -7.92
N ARG A 92 15.29 -4.88 -7.23
CA ARG A 92 15.63 -4.70 -5.82
C ARG A 92 14.38 -4.43 -5.01
N LYS A 93 13.80 -5.48 -4.41
CA LYS A 93 12.58 -5.35 -3.60
C LYS A 93 12.79 -4.35 -2.46
N PRO A 94 11.97 -3.30 -2.33
CA PRO A 94 12.06 -2.37 -1.22
C PRO A 94 11.47 -3.02 0.06
N PRO A 95 12.06 -2.79 1.23
CA PRO A 95 11.56 -3.34 2.49
C PRO A 95 10.37 -2.56 3.06
N SER A 96 10.18 -1.29 2.65
CA SER A 96 9.17 -0.40 3.21
C SER A 96 8.69 0.65 2.18
N MET A 97 7.59 1.33 2.50
CA MET A 97 7.10 2.48 1.73
C MET A 97 8.04 3.70 1.83
N GLU A 98 8.86 3.77 2.88
CA GLU A 98 9.83 4.84 3.05
C GLU A 98 10.97 4.73 2.05
N GLU A 99 11.53 3.53 1.88
CA GLU A 99 12.51 3.26 0.81
C GLU A 99 11.92 3.56 -0.58
N ILE A 100 10.63 3.25 -0.79
CA ILE A 100 9.96 3.59 -2.06
C ILE A 100 9.95 5.10 -2.28
N ARG A 101 9.62 5.92 -1.26
CA ARG A 101 9.62 7.39 -1.38
C ARG A 101 11.01 7.92 -1.76
N THR A 102 12.04 7.50 -1.05
CA THR A 102 13.43 7.90 -1.34
C THR A 102 13.85 7.53 -2.77
N ARG A 103 13.44 6.35 -3.25
CA ARG A 103 13.73 5.95 -4.64
C ARG A 103 12.94 6.75 -5.67
N VAL A 104 11.68 7.10 -5.39
CA VAL A 104 10.89 7.97 -6.27
C VAL A 104 11.56 9.32 -6.41
N GLU A 105 11.99 9.93 -5.29
CA GLU A 105 12.69 11.22 -5.28
C GLU A 105 13.96 11.17 -6.12
N LYS A 106 14.83 10.19 -5.87
CA LYS A 106 16.05 9.98 -6.66
C LYS A 106 15.77 9.74 -8.15
N HIS A 107 14.70 9.03 -8.47
CA HIS A 107 14.32 8.76 -9.86
C HIS A 107 13.84 10.02 -10.59
N ILE A 108 13.23 10.96 -9.87
CA ILE A 108 12.80 12.24 -10.42
C ILE A 108 14.03 13.13 -10.66
N GLU A 109 14.91 13.26 -9.67
CA GLU A 109 16.17 14.02 -9.76
C GLU A 109 17.00 13.57 -10.98
N VAL A 110 17.22 12.27 -11.14
CA VAL A 110 17.97 11.73 -12.31
C VAL A 110 17.30 12.07 -13.63
N LYS A 111 15.96 12.15 -13.68
CA LYS A 111 15.25 12.49 -14.92
C LYS A 111 15.31 13.98 -15.23
N GLU A 112 15.27 14.82 -14.21
CA GLU A 112 15.43 16.27 -14.35
C GLU A 112 16.85 16.58 -14.83
N ASP A 113 17.89 16.02 -14.19
CA ASP A 113 19.29 16.16 -14.63
C ASP A 113 19.53 15.70 -16.08
N GLN A 114 18.87 14.61 -16.49
CA GLN A 114 18.96 14.11 -17.88
C GLN A 114 18.29 15.05 -18.87
N ALA A 115 17.17 15.69 -18.50
CA ALA A 115 16.48 16.64 -19.35
C ALA A 115 17.31 17.91 -19.54
N ASP A 116 17.88 18.44 -18.46
CA ASP A 116 18.71 19.66 -18.49
C ASP A 116 19.96 19.48 -19.37
N ARG A 117 20.61 18.32 -19.30
CA ARG A 117 21.77 18.00 -20.17
C ARG A 117 21.41 17.98 -21.65
N LEU A 118 20.27 17.38 -22.00
CA LEU A 118 19.80 17.31 -23.38
C LEU A 118 19.39 18.69 -23.92
N GLU A 119 18.97 19.61 -23.05
CA GLU A 119 18.68 21.00 -23.41
C GLU A 119 19.96 21.83 -23.58
N ALA A 120 20.99 21.59 -22.75
CA ALA A 120 22.28 22.27 -22.86
C ALA A 120 23.12 21.86 -24.11
N GLU A 121 22.83 20.69 -24.69
CA GLU A 121 23.47 20.18 -25.92
C GLU A 121 22.76 20.60 -27.21
N ARG A 122 21.70 21.42 -27.12
CA ARG A 122 20.82 21.82 -28.23
C ARG A 122 21.07 23.23 -28.71
#